data_AF-A0A920UWZ4-F1
#
_entry.id   AF-A0A920UWZ4-F1
#
_cell.length_a   1.000
_cell.length_b   1.000
_cell.length_c   1.000
_cell.angle_alpha   90.00
_cell.angle_beta   90.00
_cell.angle_gamma   90.00
#
_symmetry.space_group_name_H-M   'P 1'
#
loop_
_entity.id
_entity.type
_entity.pdbx_description
1 polymer ?
#
loop_
_entity_poly.entity_id
_entity_poly.type
_entity_poly.pdbx_seq_one_letter_code
_entity_poly.pdbx_strand_id
1 'polypeptide(L)' 'MGFPYALVVKGGSDGTGPNAASKRIVAGLGWRSVQPPLVFAGEFCDTWLVPCEELGLGMAAGLDAGIF' A
#
# COMPACT_ATOMS: atom_id res chain seq x y z
N MET A 1 0.85 -19.68 4.34
CA MET A 1 1.39 -18.35 4.01
C MET A 1 0.28 -17.60 3.31
N GLY A 2 -0.06 -16.38 3.75
CA GLY A 2 -1.11 -15.59 3.10
C GLY A 2 -0.61 -14.92 1.83
N PHE A 3 -1.55 -14.46 0.98
CA PHE A 3 -1.22 -13.72 -0.23
C PHE A 3 -0.41 -12.46 0.09
N PRO A 4 0.62 -12.14 -0.71
CA PRO A 4 1.30 -10.86 -0.59
C PRO A 4 0.37 -9.73 -1.02
N TYR A 5 0.48 -8.59 -0.37
CA TYR A 5 -0.25 -7.39 -0.76
C TYR A 5 0.59 -6.13 -0.60
N ALA A 6 0.24 -5.14 -1.42
CA ALA A 6 0.67 -3.76 -1.31
C ALA A 6 -0.57 -2.87 -1.09
N LEU A 7 -0.41 -1.72 -0.45
CA LEU A 7 -1.52 -0.85 -0.08
C LEU A 7 -1.16 0.61 -0.34
N VAL A 8 -2.04 1.30 -1.06
CA VAL A 8 -2.04 2.76 -1.24
C VAL A 8 -3.27 3.34 -0.55
N VAL A 9 -3.10 4.38 0.25
CA VAL A 9 -4.19 5.02 0.98
C VAL A 9 -4.07 6.53 0.84
N LYS A 10 -5.16 7.19 0.43
CA LYS A 10 -5.32 8.63 0.67
C LYS A 10 -5.82 8.84 2.08
N GLY A 11 -5.06 9.61 2.85
CA GLY A 11 -5.42 10.04 4.17
C GLY A 11 -6.23 11.30 4.28
N GLY A 12 -6.98 11.38 5.38
CA GLY A 12 -7.59 12.62 5.85
C GLY A 12 -6.53 13.66 6.21
N SER A 13 -6.97 14.91 6.33
CA SER A 13 -6.16 16.13 6.49
C SER A 13 -5.03 16.07 7.52
N ASP A 14 -5.13 15.19 8.52
CA ASP A 14 -4.25 15.20 9.70
C ASP A 14 -3.17 14.10 9.67
N GLY A 15 -2.96 13.45 8.51
CA GLY A 15 -1.83 12.54 8.24
C GLY A 15 -1.80 11.22 9.03
N THR A 16 -2.70 11.02 10.00
CA THR A 16 -2.61 9.96 11.02
C THR A 16 -3.74 8.92 10.97
N GLY A 17 -4.94 9.32 10.52
CA GLY A 17 -6.13 8.45 10.43
C GLY A 17 -6.11 7.25 9.47
N PRO A 18 -5.38 7.22 8.33
CA PRO A 18 -5.60 6.19 7.29
C PRO A 18 -4.85 4.91 7.62
N ASN A 19 -3.76 5.03 8.38
CA ASN A 19 -2.88 3.94 8.77
C ASN A 19 -3.56 2.92 9.70
N ALA A 20 -4.48 3.36 10.57
CA ALA A 20 -5.10 2.48 11.55
C ALA A 20 -6.33 1.74 10.98
N ALA A 21 -7.19 2.43 10.23
CA ALA A 21 -8.40 1.84 9.68
C ALA A 21 -8.10 0.83 8.56
N SER A 22 -7.16 1.16 7.66
CA SER A 22 -6.75 0.26 6.59
C SER A 22 -6.07 -1.01 7.12
N LYS A 23 -5.20 -0.91 8.14
CA LYS A 23 -4.60 -2.06 8.82
C LYS A 23 -5.64 -3.04 9.37
N ARG A 24 -6.82 -2.59 9.82
CA ARG A 24 -7.89 -3.48 10.28
C ARG A 24 -8.52 -4.31 9.17
N ILE A 25 -8.68 -3.76 7.97
CA ILE A 25 -9.26 -4.48 6.82
C ILE A 25 -8.37 -5.65 6.42
N VAL A 26 -7.06 -5.41 6.31
CA VAL A 26 -6.09 -6.44 5.92
C VAL A 26 -5.73 -7.40 7.06
N ALA A 27 -5.85 -6.99 8.32
CA ALA A 27 -5.59 -7.88 9.47
C ALA A 27 -6.52 -9.09 9.53
N GLY A 28 -7.76 -8.99 9.03
CA GLY A 28 -8.71 -10.11 9.00
C GLY A 28 -8.47 -11.14 7.88
N LEU A 29 -7.64 -10.80 6.88
CA LEU A 29 -7.47 -11.62 5.66
C LEU A 29 -6.29 -12.60 5.74
N GLY A 30 -5.44 -12.48 6.77
CA GLY A 30 -4.23 -13.29 6.90
C GLY A 30 -3.17 -13.02 5.81
N TRP A 31 -3.30 -11.93 5.06
CA TRP A 31 -2.38 -11.53 3.99
C TRP A 31 -1.09 -10.91 4.56
N ARG A 32 -0.02 -10.94 3.77
CA ARG A 32 1.31 -10.44 4.17
C ARG A 32 1.63 -9.15 3.42
N SER A 33 1.92 -8.08 4.17
CA SER A 33 2.36 -6.82 3.57
C SER A 33 3.77 -6.99 3.00
N VAL A 34 3.98 -6.61 1.74
CA VAL A 34 5.32 -6.66 1.11
C VAL A 34 6.18 -5.45 1.51
N GLN A 35 5.54 -4.34 1.86
CA GLN A 35 6.18 -3.11 2.35
C GLN A 35 5.20 -2.30 3.22
N PRO A 36 5.64 -1.21 3.88
CA PRO A 36 4.73 -0.27 4.52
C PRO A 36 3.73 0.35 3.51
N PRO A 37 2.49 0.66 3.93
CA PRO A 37 1.52 1.32 3.06
C PRO A 37 2.03 2.66 2.54
N LEU A 38 1.75 2.95 1.27
CA LEU A 38 1.96 4.27 0.69
C LEU A 38 0.79 5.17 1.11
N VAL A 39 1.09 6.25 1.82
CA VAL A 39 0.07 7.13 2.40
C VAL A 39 0.25 8.54 1.88
N PHE A 40 -0.80 9.08 1.29
CA PHE A 40 -0.82 10.46 0.81
C PHE A 40 -1.81 11.28 1.60
N ALA A 41 -1.46 12.49 2.01
CA ALA A 41 -2.37 13.38 2.73
C ALA A 41 -2.56 14.70 1.97
N GLY A 42 -3.74 15.28 2.09
CA GLY A 42 -4.07 16.58 1.47
C GLY A 42 -4.69 16.47 0.08
N GLU A 43 -4.53 17.52 -0.70
CA GLU A 43 -5.04 17.60 -2.07
C GLU A 43 -4.23 16.69 -3.00
N PHE A 44 -4.91 16.11 -3.99
CA PHE A 44 -4.26 15.25 -4.96
C PHE A 44 -3.19 16.04 -5.74
N CYS A 45 -2.05 15.40 -5.97
CA CYS A 45 -0.97 15.94 -6.78
C CYS A 45 -0.45 14.83 -7.70
N ASP A 46 -0.17 15.15 -8.96
CA ASP A 46 0.34 14.18 -9.94
C ASP A 46 1.65 13.51 -9.52
N THR A 47 2.42 14.16 -8.63
CA THR A 47 3.64 13.58 -8.03
C THR A 47 3.36 12.31 -7.22
N TRP A 48 2.11 12.05 -6.82
CA TRP A 48 1.70 10.84 -6.12
C TRP A 48 1.70 9.61 -7.04
N LEU A 49 1.60 9.81 -8.36
CA LEU A 49 1.55 8.72 -9.34
C LEU A 49 2.87 7.96 -9.38
N VAL A 50 4.01 8.66 -9.31
CA VAL A 50 5.35 8.06 -9.37
C VAL A 50 5.54 6.94 -8.32
N PRO A 51 5.36 7.18 -7.01
CA PRO A 51 5.50 6.11 -6.02
C PRO A 51 4.39 5.05 -6.11
N CYS A 52 3.22 5.35 -6.70
CA CYS A 52 2.19 4.33 -6.98
C CYS A 52 2.64 3.37 -8.09
N GLU A 53 3.23 3.91 -9.16
CA GLU A 53 3.76 3.13 -10.27
C GLU A 53 4.93 2.25 -9.82
N GLU A 54 5.87 2.80 -9.04
CA GLU A 54 6.98 2.04 -8.46
C GLU A 54 6.47 0.88 -7.58
N LEU A 55 5.45 1.12 -6.76
CA LEU A 55 4.83 0.09 -5.93
C LEU A 55 4.21 -1.03 -6.78
N GLY A 56 3.45 -0.67 -7.82
CA GLY A 56 2.83 -1.62 -8.72
C GLY A 56 3.85 -2.45 -9.49
N LEU A 57 4.89 -1.80 -10.02
CA LEU A 57 5.99 -2.45 -10.72
C LEU A 57 6.75 -3.42 -9.82
N GLY A 58 7.09 -2.98 -8.59
CA GLY A 58 7.76 -3.82 -7.60
C GLY A 58 6.92 -5.04 -7.20
N MET A 59 5.61 -4.86 -7.00
CA MET A 59 4.71 -5.97 -6.70
C MET A 59 4.64 -6.98 -7.86
N ALA A 60 4.49 -6.52 -9.10
CA ALA A 60 4.44 -7.38 -10.28
C ALA A 60 5.75 -8.17 -10.46
N ALA A 61 6.90 -7.50 -10.37
CA ALA A 61 8.21 -8.13 -10.48
C ALA A 61 8.46 -9.15 -9.36
N GLY A 62 8.05 -8.84 -8.12
CA GLY A 62 8.19 -9.76 -6.99
C GLY A 62 7.34 -11.02 -7.13
N LEU A 63 6.13 -10.90 -7.68
CA LEU A 63 5.27 -12.04 -7.99
C LEU A 63 5.85 -12.90 -9.11
N ASP A 64 6.30 -12.28 -10.21
CA ASP A 64 6.88 -12.98 -11.36
C ASP A 64 8.16 -13.74 -10.99
N ALA A 65 8.99 -13.14 -10.13
CA ALA A 65 10.21 -13.75 -9.60
C ALA A 65 9.99 -14.76 -8.46
N GLY A 66 8.75 -14.93 -7.97
CA GLY A 66 8.44 -15.82 -6.84
C GLY A 66 9.08 -15.39 -5.51
N ILE A 67 9.36 -14.09 -5.35
CA ILE A 67 9.96 -13.51 -4.14
C ILE A 67 8.94 -13.47 -2.99
N PHE A 68 7.65 -13.34 -3.32
CA PHE A 68 6.58 -13.13 -2.34
C PHE A 68 5.47 -14.17 -2.33
#